data_AF-A0AAN6IP42-F1
#
_entry.id   AF-A0AAN6IP42-F1
#
_cell.length_a   1.000
_cell.length_b   1.000
_cell.length_c   1.000
_cell.angle_alpha   90.00
_cell.angle_beta   90.00
_cell.angle_gamma   90.00
#
_symmetry.space_group_name_H-M   'P 1'
#
loop_
_entity.id
_entity.type
_entity.pdbx_description
1 polymer ?
#
loop_
_entity_poly.entity_id
_entity_poly.type
_entity_poly.pdbx_seq_one_letter_code
_entity_poly.pdbx_strand_id
1 'polypeptide(L)'
;MSAPDPQWANAWSSTVSRAEPRLTHTHATVVSRNVRVSKLDAELLDGELTQMLREPVSNALSLVRPGLAETYRLEIDTVIRAVLFWLSVGSHRRATYAQGLQNLQYARTSGFARRVHLFGILSIGGPYAWARMVGSMSLAGWADAPHTSIRALVWRLVQRIERITKVAALLNFAAFLVLGQYPSIVERILGLRLVHARPQILHSVSFEFLNRQLVWHAFTEFVMFAMPLVNPMKARAWIVRNVRSVLRLPISVDQSVKELPEDVCAVCFVE
;
A
#
# COMPACT_ATOMS: atom_id res chain seq x y z
N MET A 1 -26.96 58.52 4.12
CA MET A 1 -25.72 57.93 3.57
C MET A 1 -26.03 56.49 3.21
N SER A 2 -26.39 56.24 1.95
CA SER A 2 -26.62 54.89 1.42
C SER A 2 -25.26 54.21 1.19
N ALA A 3 -25.11 52.98 1.67
CA ALA A 3 -23.92 52.18 1.43
C ALA A 3 -23.76 51.91 -0.09
N PRO A 4 -22.53 51.96 -0.63
CA PRO A 4 -22.30 51.71 -2.05
C PRO A 4 -22.63 50.26 -2.40
N ASP A 5 -23.35 50.07 -3.52
CA ASP A 5 -23.71 48.75 -4.03
C ASP A 5 -22.46 47.88 -4.26
N PRO A 6 -22.45 46.61 -3.82
CA PRO A 6 -21.31 45.73 -3.96
C PRO A 6 -21.18 45.26 -5.41
N GLN A 7 -20.59 46.10 -6.28
CA GLN A 7 -20.28 45.75 -7.67
C GLN A 7 -19.45 44.45 -7.78
N TRP A 8 -18.66 44.15 -6.74
CA TRP A 8 -17.90 42.91 -6.63
C TRP A 8 -18.80 41.66 -6.57
N ALA A 9 -20.01 41.73 -6.00
CA ALA A 9 -20.92 40.58 -5.90
C ALA A 9 -21.50 40.18 -7.27
N ASN A 10 -21.77 41.18 -8.12
CA ASN A 10 -22.22 40.97 -9.50
C ASN A 10 -21.06 40.50 -10.40
N ALA A 11 -19.86 41.03 -10.20
CA ALA A 11 -18.65 40.55 -10.86
C ALA A 11 -18.30 39.10 -10.45
N TRP A 12 -18.50 38.74 -9.18
CA TRP A 12 -18.28 37.39 -8.66
C TRP A 12 -19.29 36.39 -9.22
N SER A 13 -20.59 36.68 -9.17
CA SER A 13 -21.63 35.78 -9.70
C SER A 13 -21.51 35.56 -11.22
N SER A 14 -21.15 36.58 -11.99
CA SER A 14 -20.92 36.47 -13.43
C SER A 14 -19.65 35.71 -13.81
N THR A 15 -18.61 35.76 -12.98
CA THR A 15 -17.39 34.96 -13.19
C THR A 15 -17.58 33.50 -12.75
N VAL A 16 -18.26 33.24 -11.63
CA VAL A 16 -18.59 31.88 -11.16
C VAL A 16 -19.44 31.14 -12.19
N SER A 17 -20.53 31.74 -12.67
CA SER A 17 -21.39 31.11 -13.69
C SER A 17 -20.69 30.82 -15.02
N ARG A 18 -19.70 31.64 -15.40
CA ARG A 18 -18.86 31.41 -16.60
C ARG A 18 -17.79 30.34 -16.38
N ALA A 19 -17.33 30.17 -15.14
CA ALA A 19 -16.28 29.23 -14.76
C ALA A 19 -16.81 27.85 -14.34
N GLU A 20 -18.03 27.75 -13.78
CA GLU A 20 -18.69 26.51 -13.35
C GLU A 20 -18.65 25.37 -14.38
N PRO A 21 -19.01 25.57 -15.67
CA PRO A 21 -18.93 24.48 -16.64
C PRO A 21 -17.49 24.03 -16.90
N ARG A 22 -16.50 24.93 -16.79
CA ARG A 22 -15.08 24.58 -16.96
C ARG A 22 -14.48 23.91 -15.73
N LEU A 23 -14.88 24.34 -14.53
CA LEU A 23 -14.49 23.79 -13.24
C LEU A 23 -15.02 22.37 -13.06
N THR A 24 -16.28 22.11 -13.40
CA THR A 24 -16.86 20.76 -13.35
C THR A 24 -16.11 19.77 -14.25
N HIS A 25 -15.71 20.19 -15.45
CA HIS A 25 -14.87 19.37 -16.34
C HIS A 25 -13.45 19.13 -15.79
N THR A 26 -12.80 20.14 -15.19
CA THR A 26 -11.45 19.97 -14.60
C THR A 26 -11.46 19.15 -13.32
N HIS A 27 -12.45 19.33 -12.45
CA HIS A 27 -12.63 18.48 -11.27
C HIS A 27 -12.92 17.02 -11.66
N ALA A 28 -13.73 16.77 -12.69
CA ALA A 28 -13.99 15.42 -13.17
C ALA A 28 -12.74 14.72 -13.71
N THR A 29 -11.87 15.44 -14.44
CA THR A 29 -10.62 14.86 -15.00
C THR A 29 -9.54 14.65 -13.94
N VAL A 30 -9.34 15.59 -13.00
CA VAL A 30 -8.37 15.45 -11.91
C VAL A 30 -8.77 14.36 -10.93
N VAL A 31 -10.06 14.29 -10.54
CA VAL A 31 -10.58 13.17 -9.74
C VAL A 31 -10.35 11.85 -10.48
N SER A 32 -10.57 11.79 -11.81
CA SER A 32 -10.33 10.58 -12.59
C SER A 32 -8.88 10.09 -12.56
N ARG A 33 -7.88 10.99 -12.43
CA ARG A 33 -6.46 10.65 -12.39
C ARG A 33 -6.06 10.04 -11.06
N ASN A 34 -6.51 10.62 -9.94
CA ASN A 34 -6.22 10.11 -8.60
C ASN A 34 -6.83 8.72 -8.37
N VAL A 35 -7.99 8.42 -8.97
CA VAL A 35 -8.60 7.08 -8.85
C VAL A 35 -7.70 6.00 -9.46
N ARG A 36 -6.90 6.31 -10.49
CA ARG A 36 -6.06 5.30 -11.17
C ARG A 36 -4.96 4.79 -10.26
N VAL A 37 -4.32 5.71 -9.54
CA VAL A 37 -3.26 5.41 -8.59
C VAL A 37 -3.84 4.57 -7.45
N SER A 38 -4.95 5.01 -6.83
CA SER A 38 -5.61 4.24 -5.78
C SER A 38 -6.03 2.84 -6.23
N LYS A 39 -6.49 2.67 -7.48
CA LYS A 39 -6.83 1.36 -8.04
C LYS A 39 -5.61 0.46 -8.18
N LEU A 40 -4.50 1.00 -8.66
CA LEU A 40 -3.24 0.26 -8.82
C LEU A 40 -2.63 -0.08 -7.46
N ASP A 41 -2.63 0.86 -6.52
CA ASP A 41 -2.16 0.67 -5.16
C ASP A 41 -2.99 -0.39 -4.43
N ALA A 42 -4.31 -0.43 -4.66
CA ALA A 42 -5.16 -1.48 -4.11
C ALA A 42 -4.79 -2.87 -4.65
N GLU A 43 -4.41 -2.98 -5.93
CA GLU A 43 -3.99 -4.26 -6.52
C GLU A 43 -2.63 -4.72 -5.96
N LEU A 44 -1.67 -3.79 -5.83
CA LEU A 44 -0.37 -4.07 -5.22
C LEU A 44 -0.53 -4.50 -3.75
N LEU A 45 -1.35 -3.77 -2.99
CA LEU A 45 -1.57 -4.03 -1.58
C LEU A 45 -2.24 -5.39 -1.33
N ASP A 46 -3.09 -5.87 -2.23
CA ASP A 46 -3.71 -7.20 -2.11
C ASP A 46 -2.66 -8.33 -2.29
N GLY A 47 -1.68 -8.10 -3.16
CA GLY A 47 -0.51 -8.95 -3.33
C GLY A 47 0.37 -9.00 -2.08
N GLU A 48 0.73 -7.83 -1.55
CA GLU A 48 1.52 -7.69 -0.33
C GLU A 48 0.81 -8.29 0.89
N LEU A 49 -0.51 -8.06 1.03
CA LEU A 49 -1.30 -8.64 2.11
C LEU A 49 -1.30 -10.16 2.06
N THR A 50 -1.41 -10.75 0.86
CA THR A 50 -1.32 -12.21 0.72
C THR A 50 0.06 -12.72 1.17
N GLN A 51 1.13 -12.00 0.79
CA GLN A 51 2.50 -12.36 1.18
C GLN A 51 2.71 -12.25 2.69
N MET A 52 2.26 -11.17 3.32
CA MET A 52 2.35 -10.96 4.76
C MET A 52 1.58 -12.02 5.55
N LEU A 53 0.40 -12.43 5.06
CA LEU A 53 -0.40 -13.48 5.72
C LEU A 53 0.16 -14.89 5.50
N ARG A 54 0.89 -15.12 4.41
CA ARG A 54 1.55 -16.41 4.16
C ARG A 54 2.66 -16.67 5.17
N GLU A 55 3.42 -15.66 5.58
CA GLU A 55 4.58 -15.85 6.46
C GLU A 55 4.23 -16.55 7.79
N PRO A 56 3.24 -16.09 8.58
CA PRO A 56 2.79 -16.80 9.78
C PRO A 56 2.30 -18.22 9.49
N VAL A 57 1.56 -18.43 8.39
CA VAL A 57 1.03 -19.75 8.01
C VAL A 57 2.17 -20.70 7.67
N SER A 58 3.16 -20.24 6.90
CA SER A 58 4.36 -21.01 6.54
C SER A 58 5.15 -21.42 7.79
N ASN A 59 5.34 -20.49 8.73
CA ASN A 59 6.02 -20.75 10.00
C ASN A 59 5.26 -21.77 10.86
N ALA A 60 3.92 -21.69 10.89
CA ALA A 60 3.10 -22.67 11.59
C ALA A 60 3.20 -24.07 10.95
N LEU A 61 3.23 -24.16 9.63
CA LEU A 61 3.36 -25.43 8.90
C LEU A 61 4.76 -26.04 9.03
N SER A 62 5.80 -25.22 9.09
CA SER A 62 7.19 -25.70 9.21
C SER A 62 7.45 -26.39 10.56
N LEU A 63 6.76 -25.96 11.62
CA LEU A 63 6.75 -26.62 12.94
C LEU A 63 6.13 -28.02 12.90
N VAL A 64 5.12 -28.24 12.05
CA VAL A 64 4.46 -29.55 11.91
C VAL A 64 5.30 -30.50 11.09
N ARG A 65 5.77 -30.06 9.92
CA ARG A 65 6.66 -30.85 9.06
C ARG A 65 7.46 -29.95 8.12
N PRO A 66 8.79 -30.09 8.08
CA PRO A 66 9.60 -29.33 7.14
C PRO A 66 9.22 -29.67 5.70
N GLY A 67 9.01 -28.65 4.86
CA GLY A 67 8.69 -28.79 3.44
C GLY A 67 7.20 -28.81 3.07
N LEU A 68 6.27 -28.89 4.02
CA LEU A 68 4.83 -28.81 3.71
C LEU A 68 4.44 -27.44 3.14
N ALA A 69 4.97 -26.36 3.72
CA ALA A 69 4.67 -24.99 3.28
C ALA A 69 5.07 -24.75 1.81
N GLU A 70 6.22 -25.28 1.38
CA GLU A 70 6.68 -25.17 -0.01
C GLU A 70 5.85 -26.01 -0.97
N THR A 71 5.47 -27.22 -0.56
CA THR A 71 4.66 -28.14 -1.38
C THR A 71 3.27 -27.56 -1.64
N TYR A 72 2.65 -26.96 -0.62
CA TYR A 72 1.29 -26.42 -0.68
C TYR A 72 1.23 -24.90 -0.86
N ARG A 73 2.32 -24.28 -1.34
CA ARG A 73 2.41 -22.82 -1.47
C ARG A 73 1.28 -22.23 -2.30
N LEU A 74 0.92 -22.89 -3.41
CA LEU A 74 -0.12 -22.44 -4.32
C LEU A 74 -1.51 -22.52 -3.66
N GLU A 75 -1.76 -23.61 -2.93
CA GLU A 75 -2.99 -23.86 -2.20
C GLU A 75 -3.15 -22.86 -1.05
N ILE A 76 -2.08 -22.59 -0.30
CA ILE A 76 -2.07 -21.60 0.80
C ILE A 76 -2.40 -20.20 0.27
N ASP A 77 -1.69 -19.71 -0.76
CA ASP A 77 -1.94 -18.38 -1.36
C ASP A 77 -3.39 -18.26 -1.85
N THR A 78 -3.91 -19.32 -2.48
CA THR A 78 -5.29 -19.33 -3.03
C THR A 78 -6.32 -19.32 -1.91
N VAL A 79 -6.12 -20.10 -0.85
CA VAL A 79 -7.00 -20.13 0.32
C VAL A 79 -7.01 -18.79 1.04
N ILE A 80 -5.85 -18.17 1.26
CA ILE A 80 -5.76 -16.83 1.87
C ILE A 80 -6.56 -15.82 1.05
N ARG A 81 -6.36 -15.78 -0.27
CA ARG A 81 -7.11 -14.87 -1.16
C ARG A 81 -8.61 -15.17 -1.16
N ALA A 82 -9.01 -16.43 -1.17
CA ALA A 82 -10.42 -16.83 -1.11
C ALA A 82 -11.08 -16.40 0.21
N VAL A 83 -10.40 -16.58 1.34
CA VAL A 83 -10.86 -16.15 2.66
C VAL A 83 -10.98 -14.62 2.72
N LEU A 84 -9.95 -13.89 2.27
CA LEU A 84 -9.99 -12.41 2.21
C LEU A 84 -11.13 -11.91 1.33
N PHE A 85 -11.31 -12.52 0.16
CA PHE A 85 -12.38 -12.18 -0.75
C PHE A 85 -13.75 -12.45 -0.13
N TRP A 86 -13.94 -13.62 0.48
CA TRP A 86 -15.20 -14.00 1.12
C TRP A 86 -15.52 -13.10 2.32
N LEU A 87 -14.55 -12.82 3.19
CA LEU A 87 -14.75 -11.93 4.34
C LEU A 87 -15.04 -10.49 3.91
N SER A 88 -14.30 -9.96 2.92
CA SER A 88 -14.48 -8.59 2.47
C SER A 88 -15.80 -8.42 1.70
N VAL A 89 -16.01 -9.23 0.66
CA VAL A 89 -17.18 -9.11 -0.21
C VAL A 89 -18.46 -9.63 0.47
N GLY A 90 -18.35 -10.69 1.27
CA GLY A 90 -19.48 -11.31 1.98
C GLY A 90 -20.05 -10.44 3.09
N SER A 91 -19.22 -9.62 3.76
CA SER A 91 -19.67 -8.71 4.83
C SER A 91 -20.38 -7.43 4.31
N HIS A 92 -21.06 -7.52 3.16
CA HIS A 92 -21.73 -6.40 2.45
C HIS A 92 -20.80 -5.29 1.92
N ARG A 93 -19.47 -5.42 2.03
CA ARG A 93 -18.55 -4.45 1.43
C ARG A 93 -18.41 -4.78 -0.05
N ARG A 94 -18.69 -3.82 -0.93
CA ARG A 94 -18.61 -4.00 -2.39
C ARG A 94 -17.18 -3.83 -2.90
N ALA A 95 -16.19 -4.32 -2.16
CA ALA A 95 -14.78 -4.08 -2.40
C ALA A 95 -13.97 -5.25 -1.84
N THR A 96 -12.80 -5.52 -2.43
CA THR A 96 -11.77 -6.32 -1.74
C THR A 96 -11.19 -5.53 -0.56
N TYR A 97 -10.47 -6.21 0.33
CA TYR A 97 -9.95 -5.58 1.54
C TYR A 97 -9.06 -4.37 1.21
N ALA A 98 -8.10 -4.56 0.29
CA ALA A 98 -7.20 -3.51 -0.16
C ALA A 98 -7.94 -2.36 -0.89
N GLN A 99 -8.93 -2.68 -1.72
CA GLN A 99 -9.78 -1.67 -2.37
C GLN A 99 -10.54 -0.83 -1.35
N GLY A 100 -11.07 -1.46 -0.29
CA GLY A 100 -11.73 -0.77 0.80
C GLY A 100 -10.80 0.21 1.52
N LEU A 101 -9.54 -0.18 1.75
CA LEU A 101 -8.52 0.68 2.36
C LEU A 101 -8.20 1.89 1.49
N GLN A 102 -8.21 1.71 0.17
CA GLN A 102 -8.04 2.77 -0.82
C GLN A 102 -9.34 3.54 -1.13
N ASN A 103 -10.40 3.37 -0.32
CA ASN A 103 -11.70 4.03 -0.49
C ASN A 103 -12.35 3.75 -1.86
N LEU A 104 -12.16 2.54 -2.39
CA LEU A 104 -12.72 2.06 -3.65
C LEU A 104 -13.82 1.03 -3.40
N GLN A 105 -14.82 1.02 -4.29
CA GLN A 105 -15.88 0.04 -4.33
C GLN A 105 -16.32 -0.22 -5.77
N TYR A 106 -16.82 -1.41 -6.02
CA TYR A 106 -17.45 -1.75 -7.29
C TYR A 106 -18.78 -1.01 -7.46
N ALA A 107 -18.97 -0.42 -8.63
CA ALA A 107 -20.22 0.21 -9.03
C ALA A 107 -21.36 -0.82 -9.09
N ARG A 108 -22.55 -0.43 -8.60
CA ARG A 108 -23.73 -1.30 -8.65
C ARG A 108 -24.26 -1.35 -10.09
N THR A 109 -24.25 -2.54 -10.68
CA THR A 109 -24.81 -2.82 -12.01
C THR A 109 -25.88 -3.91 -11.91
N SER A 110 -26.66 -4.09 -12.98
CA SER A 110 -27.63 -5.20 -13.05
C SER A 110 -26.90 -6.55 -13.00
N GLY A 111 -27.37 -7.45 -12.11
CA GLY A 111 -26.71 -8.73 -11.88
C GLY A 111 -25.36 -8.63 -11.16
N PHE A 112 -25.13 -7.55 -10.39
CA PHE A 112 -23.90 -7.30 -9.63
C PHE A 112 -23.42 -8.52 -8.83
N ALA A 113 -24.29 -9.14 -8.04
CA ALA A 113 -23.94 -10.29 -7.20
C ALA A 113 -23.32 -11.42 -8.03
N ARG A 114 -23.98 -11.83 -9.12
CA ARG A 114 -23.48 -12.87 -10.03
C ARG A 114 -22.12 -12.51 -10.62
N ARG A 115 -21.94 -11.27 -11.08
CA ARG A 115 -20.68 -10.81 -11.69
C ARG A 115 -19.54 -10.79 -10.67
N VAL A 116 -19.80 -10.37 -9.43
CA VAL A 116 -18.80 -10.35 -8.37
C VAL A 116 -18.40 -11.76 -7.94
N HIS A 117 -19.36 -12.69 -7.82
CA HIS A 117 -19.02 -14.08 -7.53
C HIS A 117 -18.19 -14.70 -8.67
N LEU A 118 -18.56 -14.44 -9.94
CA LEU A 118 -17.76 -14.86 -11.10
C LEU A 118 -16.36 -14.23 -11.10
N PHE A 119 -16.25 -12.96 -10.69
CA PHE A 119 -14.96 -12.29 -10.54
C PHE A 119 -14.10 -12.97 -9.49
N GLY A 120 -14.63 -13.26 -8.30
CA GLY A 120 -13.89 -13.99 -7.27
C GLY A 120 -13.42 -15.36 -7.75
N ILE A 121 -14.31 -16.13 -8.39
CA ILE A 121 -13.98 -17.45 -8.94
C ILE A 121 -12.90 -17.36 -10.03
N LEU A 122 -13.05 -16.43 -10.98
CA LEU A 122 -12.13 -16.33 -12.12
C LEU A 122 -10.79 -15.69 -11.73
N SER A 123 -10.79 -14.70 -10.84
CA SER A 123 -9.59 -13.98 -10.41
C SER A 123 -8.75 -14.79 -9.41
N ILE A 124 -9.39 -15.59 -8.55
CA ILE A 124 -8.68 -16.39 -7.54
C ILE A 124 -8.46 -17.81 -8.06
N GLY A 125 -9.52 -18.45 -8.57
CA GLY A 125 -9.47 -19.82 -9.07
C GLY A 125 -8.81 -19.96 -10.44
N GLY A 126 -8.87 -18.93 -11.29
CA GLY A 126 -8.25 -18.96 -12.63
C GLY A 126 -6.72 -19.15 -12.57
N PRO A 127 -5.97 -18.28 -11.87
CA PRO A 127 -4.52 -18.45 -11.71
C PRO A 127 -4.14 -19.76 -11.02
N TYR A 128 -4.91 -20.19 -10.00
CA TYR A 128 -4.70 -21.48 -9.33
C TYR A 128 -4.83 -22.65 -10.31
N ALA A 129 -5.94 -22.75 -11.03
CA ALA A 129 -6.21 -23.82 -11.97
C ALA A 129 -5.17 -23.82 -13.10
N TRP A 130 -4.79 -22.65 -13.60
CA TRP A 130 -3.75 -22.51 -14.61
C TRP A 130 -2.40 -23.02 -14.10
N ALA A 131 -1.93 -22.53 -12.95
CA ALA A 131 -0.66 -22.94 -12.36
C ALA A 131 -0.64 -24.44 -12.03
N ARG A 132 -1.74 -24.99 -11.50
CA ARG A 132 -1.88 -26.42 -11.21
C ARG A 132 -1.82 -27.27 -12.47
N MET A 133 -2.50 -26.85 -13.54
CA MET A 133 -2.51 -27.55 -14.82
C MET A 133 -1.12 -27.53 -15.45
N VAL A 134 -0.48 -26.36 -15.56
CA VAL A 134 0.86 -26.20 -16.14
C VAL A 134 1.90 -26.97 -15.32
N GLY A 135 1.84 -26.89 -13.99
CA GLY A 135 2.72 -27.64 -13.09
C GLY A 135 2.56 -29.16 -13.22
N SER A 136 1.34 -29.65 -13.41
CA SER A 136 1.10 -31.09 -13.63
C SER A 136 1.65 -31.54 -15.00
N MET A 137 1.51 -30.70 -16.04
CA MET A 137 2.06 -30.97 -17.37
C MET A 137 3.59 -30.94 -17.39
N SER A 138 4.21 -30.03 -16.64
CA SER A 138 5.67 -29.95 -16.55
C SER A 138 6.26 -31.15 -15.82
N LEU A 139 5.66 -31.59 -14.71
CA LEU A 139 6.07 -32.80 -13.98
C LEU A 139 5.95 -34.07 -14.83
N ALA A 140 4.94 -34.13 -15.70
CA ALA A 140 4.75 -35.24 -16.63
C ALA A 140 5.69 -35.18 -17.86
N GLY A 141 6.60 -34.20 -17.94
CA GLY A 141 7.60 -34.10 -19.01
C GLY A 141 7.02 -33.78 -20.39
N TRP A 142 5.90 -33.04 -20.46
CA TRP A 142 5.22 -32.79 -21.75
C TRP A 142 6.04 -31.89 -22.69
N ALA A 143 7.02 -31.17 -22.16
CA ALA A 143 7.95 -30.36 -22.94
C ALA A 143 8.90 -31.21 -23.80
N ASP A 144 9.30 -32.38 -23.31
CA ASP A 144 10.26 -33.28 -23.96
C ASP A 144 9.57 -34.37 -24.80
N ALA A 145 8.23 -34.31 -24.89
CA ALA A 145 7.45 -35.27 -25.64
C ALA A 145 7.76 -35.17 -27.16
N PRO A 146 7.80 -36.31 -27.88
CA PRO A 146 8.11 -36.32 -29.31
C PRO A 146 7.11 -35.47 -30.10
N HIS A 147 7.61 -34.75 -31.10
CA HIS A 147 6.86 -33.70 -31.83
C HIS A 147 5.57 -34.18 -32.53
N THR A 148 5.45 -35.48 -32.81
CA THR A 148 4.27 -36.12 -33.42
C THR A 148 3.17 -36.46 -32.42
N SER A 149 3.46 -36.39 -31.11
CA SER A 149 2.49 -36.72 -30.07
C SER A 149 1.51 -35.59 -29.80
N ILE A 150 0.28 -35.95 -29.43
CA ILE A 150 -0.77 -35.00 -29.01
C ILE A 150 -0.30 -34.15 -27.82
N ARG A 151 0.55 -34.71 -26.93
CA ARG A 151 1.11 -34.01 -25.77
C ARG A 151 1.94 -32.79 -26.17
N ALA A 152 2.80 -32.93 -27.19
CA ALA A 152 3.60 -31.83 -27.72
C ALA A 152 2.73 -30.77 -28.43
N LEU A 153 1.60 -31.15 -29.04
CA LEU A 153 0.64 -30.20 -29.60
C LEU A 153 -0.06 -29.38 -28.49
N VAL A 154 -0.58 -30.06 -27.46
CA VAL A 154 -1.25 -29.40 -26.33
C VAL A 154 -0.29 -28.48 -25.59
N TRP A 155 0.95 -28.92 -25.35
CA TRP A 155 1.98 -28.08 -24.72
C TRP A 155 2.23 -26.79 -25.53
N ARG A 156 2.39 -26.89 -26.85
CA ARG A 156 2.53 -25.71 -27.72
C ARG A 156 1.32 -24.79 -27.66
N LEU A 157 0.11 -25.33 -27.56
CA LEU A 157 -1.12 -24.56 -27.44
C LEU A 157 -1.16 -23.81 -26.10
N VAL A 158 -0.85 -24.48 -24.99
CA VAL A 158 -0.76 -23.87 -23.65
C VAL A 158 0.25 -22.72 -23.66
N GLN A 159 1.46 -22.93 -24.20
CA GLN A 159 2.47 -21.88 -24.33
C GLN A 159 2.05 -20.73 -25.25
N ARG A 160 1.21 -20.99 -26.26
CA ARG A 160 0.65 -19.94 -27.12
C ARG A 160 -0.41 -19.14 -26.38
N ILE A 161 -1.31 -19.80 -25.64
CA ILE A 161 -2.33 -19.16 -24.81
C ILE A 161 -1.68 -18.29 -23.74
N GLU A 162 -0.61 -18.76 -23.09
CA GLU A 162 0.12 -17.98 -22.08
C GLU A 162 0.68 -16.68 -22.68
N ARG A 163 1.34 -16.77 -23.84
CA ARG A 163 1.86 -15.60 -24.55
C ARG A 163 0.76 -14.63 -24.96
N ILE A 164 -0.34 -15.13 -25.51
CA ILE A 164 -1.50 -14.30 -25.88
C ILE A 164 -2.08 -13.61 -24.65
N THR A 165 -2.20 -14.33 -23.53
CA THR A 165 -2.73 -13.79 -22.27
C THR A 165 -1.83 -12.68 -21.72
N LYS A 166 -0.50 -12.85 -21.77
CA LYS A 166 0.46 -11.80 -21.37
C LYS A 166 0.38 -10.55 -22.25
N VAL A 167 0.28 -10.73 -23.57
CA VAL A 167 0.09 -9.59 -24.51
C VAL A 167 -1.25 -8.90 -24.26
N ALA A 168 -2.33 -9.67 -24.04
CA ALA A 168 -3.64 -9.12 -23.72
C ALA A 168 -3.61 -8.36 -22.38
N ALA A 169 -2.88 -8.84 -21.38
CA ALA A 169 -2.70 -8.18 -20.09
C ALA A 169 -1.96 -6.85 -20.23
N LEU A 170 -0.88 -6.84 -21.03
CA LEU A 170 -0.14 -5.63 -21.34
C LEU A 170 -0.99 -4.59 -22.07
N LEU A 171 -1.76 -5.00 -23.08
CA LEU A 171 -2.68 -4.12 -23.80
C LEU A 171 -3.80 -3.60 -22.88
N ASN A 172 -4.33 -4.45 -22.00
CA ASN A 172 -5.31 -4.04 -21.00
C ASN A 172 -4.72 -3.00 -20.05
N PHE A 173 -3.49 -3.22 -19.57
CA PHE A 173 -2.78 -2.30 -18.69
C PHE A 173 -2.49 -0.96 -19.38
N ALA A 174 -2.02 -0.96 -20.63
CA ALA A 174 -1.83 0.27 -21.40
C ALA A 174 -3.15 1.03 -21.58
N ALA A 175 -4.23 0.33 -21.94
CA ALA A 175 -5.56 0.92 -22.02
C ALA A 175 -6.06 1.43 -20.65
N PHE A 176 -5.72 0.76 -19.56
CA PHE A 176 -6.01 1.22 -18.20
C PHE A 176 -5.25 2.50 -17.85
N LEU A 177 -3.98 2.63 -18.22
CA LEU A 177 -3.20 3.85 -17.99
C LEU A 177 -3.82 5.06 -18.70
N VAL A 178 -4.39 4.87 -19.89
CA VAL A 178 -5.04 5.94 -20.66
C VAL A 178 -6.47 6.22 -20.16
N LEU A 179 -7.30 5.19 -20.01
CA LEU A 179 -8.74 5.33 -19.72
C LEU A 179 -9.08 5.32 -18.21
N GLY A 180 -8.31 4.60 -17.39
CA GLY A 180 -8.47 4.51 -15.94
C GLY A 180 -9.68 3.70 -15.44
N GLN A 181 -10.32 2.91 -16.31
CA GLN A 181 -11.58 2.25 -15.98
C GLN A 181 -11.40 0.88 -15.29
N TYR A 182 -10.72 -0.06 -15.96
CA TYR A 182 -10.60 -1.46 -15.56
C TYR A 182 -9.13 -1.85 -15.35
N PRO A 183 -8.69 -2.09 -14.10
CA PRO A 183 -7.33 -2.54 -13.79
C PRO A 183 -7.03 -3.91 -14.41
N SER A 184 -7.90 -4.90 -14.20
CA SER A 184 -7.70 -6.27 -14.69
C SER A 184 -8.52 -6.62 -15.95
N ILE A 185 -8.04 -7.59 -16.73
CA ILE A 185 -8.78 -8.14 -17.88
C ILE A 185 -10.10 -8.77 -17.41
N VAL A 186 -10.07 -9.46 -16.26
CA VAL A 186 -11.24 -10.14 -15.69
C VAL A 186 -12.34 -9.12 -15.37
N GLU A 187 -11.98 -7.99 -14.76
CA GLU A 187 -12.92 -6.90 -14.49
C GLU A 187 -13.46 -6.27 -15.78
N ARG A 188 -12.62 -6.14 -16.82
CA ARG A 188 -13.06 -5.64 -18.13
C ARG A 188 -14.10 -6.56 -18.77
N ILE A 189 -13.87 -7.86 -18.77
CA ILE A 189 -14.80 -8.85 -19.35
C ILE A 189 -16.13 -8.85 -18.58
N LEU A 190 -16.09 -8.76 -17.25
CA LEU A 190 -17.29 -8.75 -16.41
C LEU A 190 -17.97 -7.38 -16.33
N GLY A 191 -17.32 -6.32 -16.83
CA GLY A 191 -17.81 -4.94 -16.75
C GLY A 191 -17.90 -4.43 -15.31
N LEU A 192 -16.97 -4.85 -14.45
CA LEU A 192 -16.90 -4.42 -13.05
C LEU A 192 -16.06 -3.15 -12.95
N ARG A 193 -16.73 -2.01 -12.74
CA ARG A 193 -16.06 -0.72 -12.63
C ARG A 193 -15.79 -0.37 -11.17
N LEU A 194 -14.53 -0.08 -10.83
CA LEU A 194 -14.18 0.53 -9.53
C LEU A 194 -14.45 2.04 -9.54
N VAL A 195 -15.13 2.50 -8.49
CA VAL A 195 -15.49 3.88 -8.20
C VAL A 195 -15.18 4.17 -6.74
N HIS A 196 -14.94 5.43 -6.38
CA HIS A 196 -14.76 5.80 -4.96
C HIS A 196 -16.03 5.53 -4.14
N ALA A 197 -15.84 4.97 -2.94
CA ALA A 197 -16.93 4.78 -1.99
C ALA A 197 -17.37 6.12 -1.39
N ARG A 198 -16.42 6.97 -1.03
CA ARG A 198 -16.66 8.31 -0.48
C ARG A 198 -15.78 9.36 -1.17
N PRO A 199 -16.28 10.06 -2.20
CA PRO A 199 -15.46 10.98 -3.00
C PRO A 199 -14.94 12.19 -2.20
N GLN A 200 -15.57 12.53 -1.08
CA GLN A 200 -15.21 13.70 -0.25
C GLN A 200 -13.93 13.53 0.58
N ILE A 201 -13.41 12.31 0.72
CA ILE A 201 -12.32 12.00 1.68
C ILE A 201 -10.91 12.18 1.07
N LEU A 202 -10.76 12.12 -0.26
CA LEU A 202 -9.44 12.06 -0.91
C LEU A 202 -8.55 13.29 -0.70
N HIS A 203 -9.11 14.47 -0.46
CA HIS A 203 -8.30 15.69 -0.34
C HIS A 203 -7.70 15.89 1.06
N SER A 204 -8.20 15.19 2.09
CA SER A 204 -7.77 15.42 3.49
C SER A 204 -6.75 14.40 3.99
N VAL A 205 -6.86 13.13 3.60
CA VAL A 205 -6.12 12.03 4.25
C VAL A 205 -4.69 11.86 3.72
N SER A 206 -4.42 12.16 2.45
CA SER A 206 -3.08 11.96 1.89
C SER A 206 -2.05 13.00 2.36
N PHE A 207 -2.46 14.21 2.73
CA PHE A 207 -1.53 15.26 3.14
C PHE A 207 -1.14 15.17 4.61
N GLU A 208 -2.02 14.74 5.51
CA GLU A 208 -1.72 14.72 6.95
C GLU A 208 -0.59 13.73 7.28
N PHE A 209 -0.70 12.49 6.79
CA PHE A 209 0.32 11.46 7.03
C PHE A 209 1.61 11.74 6.25
N LEU A 210 1.52 12.20 5.00
CA LEU A 210 2.69 12.57 4.20
C LEU A 210 3.44 13.75 4.83
N ASN A 211 2.73 14.79 5.28
CA ASN A 211 3.36 15.93 5.95
C ASN A 211 4.01 15.51 7.27
N ARG A 212 3.38 14.61 8.04
CA ARG A 212 3.98 14.14 9.30
C ARG A 212 5.27 13.35 9.06
N GLN A 213 5.31 12.51 8.01
CA GLN A 213 6.51 11.79 7.63
C GLN A 213 7.61 12.72 7.08
N LEU A 214 7.24 13.71 6.26
CA LEU A 214 8.19 14.67 5.70
C LEU A 214 8.79 15.56 6.78
N VAL A 215 7.98 16.01 7.74
CA VAL A 215 8.45 16.76 8.91
C VAL A 215 9.39 15.90 9.75
N TRP A 216 9.06 14.64 10.01
CA TRP A 216 9.92 13.76 10.80
C TRP A 216 11.26 13.49 10.10
N HIS A 217 11.23 13.19 8.80
CA HIS A 217 12.45 13.00 8.02
C HIS A 217 13.33 14.24 8.00
N ALA A 218 12.78 15.40 7.65
CA ALA A 218 13.52 16.67 7.64
C ALA A 218 14.07 17.04 9.02
N PHE A 219 13.30 16.76 10.09
CA PHE A 219 13.75 16.96 11.46
C PHE A 219 14.95 16.06 11.80
N THR A 220 14.89 14.76 11.48
CA THR A 220 16.01 13.84 11.75
C THR A 220 17.26 14.19 10.94
N GLU A 221 17.10 14.60 9.69
CA GLU A 221 18.19 15.06 8.82
C GLU A 221 18.85 16.32 9.39
N PHE A 222 18.05 17.30 9.83
CA PHE A 222 18.56 18.48 10.52
C PHE A 222 19.31 18.13 11.81
N VAL A 223 18.78 17.20 12.61
CA VAL A 223 19.43 16.75 13.85
C VAL A 223 20.76 16.05 13.56
N MET A 224 20.82 15.19 12.53
CA MET A 224 22.07 14.54 12.11
C MET A 224 23.12 15.56 11.67
N PHE A 225 22.72 16.64 10.99
CA PHE A 225 23.64 17.72 10.65
C PHE A 225 24.03 18.59 11.85
N ALA A 226 23.12 18.82 12.80
CA ALA A 226 23.40 19.60 13.99
C ALA A 226 24.28 18.84 15.01
N MET A 227 24.11 17.53 15.15
CA MET A 227 24.84 16.66 16.07
C MET A 227 26.38 16.85 16.02
N PRO A 228 27.05 16.83 14.85
CA PRO A 228 28.50 17.01 14.78
C PRO A 228 28.98 18.44 15.08
N LEU A 229 28.11 19.46 15.01
CA LEU A 229 28.49 20.83 15.41
C LEU A 229 28.45 21.03 16.93
N VAL A 230 27.77 20.14 17.67
CA VAL A 230 27.62 20.26 19.11
C VAL A 230 28.70 19.45 19.81
N ASN A 231 29.55 20.13 20.60
CA ASN A 231 30.53 19.44 21.44
C ASN A 231 29.78 18.63 22.53
N PRO A 232 29.89 17.30 22.53
CA PRO A 232 29.09 16.44 23.41
C PRO A 232 29.38 16.69 24.89
N MET A 233 30.59 17.13 25.24
CA MET A 233 30.99 17.42 26.62
C MET A 233 30.30 18.69 27.14
N LYS A 234 30.25 19.74 26.32
CA LYS A 234 29.58 21.00 26.68
C LYS A 234 28.07 20.83 26.76
N ALA A 235 27.48 20.09 25.82
CA ALA A 235 26.06 19.79 25.82
C ALA A 235 25.64 18.94 27.03
N ARG A 236 26.40 17.88 27.35
CA ARG A 236 26.14 17.06 28.55
C ARG A 236 26.21 17.88 29.83
N ALA A 237 27.26 18.71 29.99
CA ALA A 237 27.40 19.57 31.16
C ALA A 237 26.26 20.58 31.27
N TRP A 238 25.83 21.18 30.16
CA TRP A 238 24.70 22.11 30.11
C TRP A 238 23.36 21.41 30.42
N ILE A 239 23.09 20.24 29.81
CA ILE A 239 21.86 19.47 30.06
C ILE A 239 21.80 19.04 31.52
N VAL A 240 22.87 18.44 32.05
CA VAL A 240 22.91 18.00 33.46
C VAL A 240 22.69 19.18 34.40
N ARG A 241 23.31 20.34 34.13
CA ARG A 241 23.12 21.54 34.96
C ARG A 241 21.68 22.07 34.92
N ASN A 242 21.04 22.13 33.75
CA ASN A 242 19.67 22.63 33.60
C ASN A 242 18.61 21.64 34.09
N VAL A 243 18.79 20.35 33.82
CA VAL A 243 17.89 19.30 34.33
C VAL A 243 17.97 19.23 35.86
N ARG A 244 19.17 19.31 36.43
CA ARG A 244 19.38 19.30 37.88
C ARG A 244 18.87 20.57 38.56
N SER A 245 18.95 21.73 37.91
CA SER A 245 18.38 22.98 38.45
C SER A 245 16.85 22.98 38.41
N VAL A 246 16.24 22.39 37.37
CA VAL A 246 14.79 22.21 37.27
C VAL A 246 14.28 21.17 38.27
N LEU A 247 14.99 20.06 38.46
CA LEU A 247 14.63 18.99 39.40
C LEU A 247 15.12 19.23 40.85
N ARG A 248 15.81 20.35 41.13
CA ARG A 248 16.39 20.72 42.44
C ARG A 248 17.12 19.58 43.15
N LEU A 249 17.85 18.74 42.42
CA LEU A 249 18.55 17.61 43.01
C LEU A 249 19.84 18.08 43.72
N PRO A 250 20.04 17.74 45.01
CA PRO A 250 21.23 18.14 45.75
C PRO A 250 22.50 17.55 45.13
N ILE A 251 23.62 18.27 45.29
CA ILE A 251 24.94 17.81 44.83
C ILE A 251 25.41 16.72 45.80
N SER A 252 25.28 15.45 45.42
CA SER A 252 26.00 14.34 46.05
C SER A 252 27.45 14.40 45.59
N VAL A 253 28.30 15.08 46.35
CA VAL A 253 29.75 14.93 46.24
C VAL A 253 30.08 13.64 46.99
N ASP A 254 30.74 12.70 46.32
CA ASP A 254 31.22 11.48 46.96
C ASP A 254 32.06 11.84 48.19
N GLN A 255 31.77 11.22 49.32
CA GLN A 255 32.34 11.57 50.62
C GLN A 255 33.87 11.40 50.64
N SER A 256 34.36 10.44 49.86
CA SER A 256 35.79 10.23 49.61
C SER A 256 36.48 11.44 48.99
N VAL A 257 35.78 12.25 48.18
CA VAL A 257 36.34 13.45 47.51
C VAL A 257 36.35 14.67 48.44
N LYS A 258 35.43 14.71 49.42
CA LYS A 258 35.38 15.77 50.45
C LYS A 258 36.49 15.66 51.50
N GLU A 259 37.04 14.47 51.67
CA GLU A 259 38.08 14.19 52.66
C GLU A 259 39.51 14.34 52.09
N LEU A 260 39.68 14.77 50.83
CA LEU A 260 41.01 15.00 50.28
C LEU A 260 41.68 16.24 50.90
N PRO A 261 42.98 16.14 51.24
CA PRO A 261 43.82 17.28 51.56
C PRO A 261 43.85 18.32 50.42
N GLU A 262 43.93 19.61 50.77
CA GLU A 262 43.86 20.74 49.81
C GLU A 262 45.01 20.76 48.78
N ASP A 263 46.09 20.02 49.03
CA ASP A 263 47.26 19.88 48.16
C ASP A 263 47.09 18.82 47.05
N VAL A 264 46.01 18.03 47.08
CA VAL A 264 45.78 16.95 46.11
C VAL A 264 44.69 17.33 45.10
N CYS A 265 45.03 17.28 43.81
CA CYS A 265 44.07 17.52 42.73
C CYS A 265 43.03 16.39 42.66
N ALA A 266 41.75 16.73 42.87
CA ALA A 266 40.65 15.78 42.81
C ALA A 266 40.46 15.09 41.44
N VAL A 267 40.96 15.68 40.34
CA VAL A 267 40.91 15.05 39.01
C VAL A 267 41.96 13.94 38.90
N CYS A 268 43.17 14.15 39.43
CA CYS A 268 44.28 13.18 39.37
C CYS A 268 44.13 11.99 40.33
N PHE A 269 43.15 12.03 41.24
CA PHE A 269 42.83 10.92 42.14
C PHE A 269 41.78 9.96 41.57
N VAL A 270 40.99 10.42 40.59
CA VAL A 270 39.85 9.66 40.02
C VAL A 270 40.17 9.05 38.65
N GLU A 271 41.16 9.59 37.93
CA GLU A 271 41.79 8.93 36.74
C GLU A 271 42.85 7.91 37.16
#